data_AF-A0A2U3WD41-F1
#
_entry.id   AF-A0A2U3WD41-F1
#
_cell.length_a   1.000
_cell.length_b   1.000
_cell.length_c   1.000
_cell.angle_alpha   90.00
_cell.angle_beta   90.00
_cell.angle_gamma   90.00
#
_symmetry.space_group_name_H-M   'P 1'
#
loop_
_entity.id
_entity.type
_entity.pdbx_description
1 polymer ?
#
loop_
_entity_poly.entity_id
_entity_poly.type
_entity_poly.pdbx_seq_one_letter_code
_entity_poly.pdbx_strand_id
1 'polypeptide(L)'
;MAVTAAAISLLFYALLWKAGNLTDLPNLRVGFYNFCLWDQGTGSLRCRQFPELEALGVPRVGLALARLGAYGALVFTLFVPLPLFLAWCNSSDGEWRLAVGFLAMSSTLLAGGLGLFLTYTWKWVRLSLLEPGFLALGTAQALLVVLLMATILFPQRAEDKSKLDNY
;
A
#
# COMPACT_ATOMS: atom_id res chain seq x y z
N MET A 1 -6.77 -15.39 -7.64
CA MET A 1 -6.37 -15.77 -6.26
C MET A 1 -4.88 -15.58 -5.97
N ALA A 2 -3.94 -16.15 -6.75
CA ALA A 2 -2.50 -16.03 -6.47
C ALA A 2 -1.99 -14.57 -6.40
N VAL A 3 -2.44 -13.72 -7.33
CA VAL A 3 -2.06 -12.29 -7.38
C VAL A 3 -2.54 -11.54 -6.12
N THR A 4 -3.77 -11.81 -5.68
CA THR A 4 -4.33 -11.22 -4.44
C THR A 4 -3.55 -11.68 -3.22
N ALA A 5 -3.22 -12.98 -3.13
CA ALA A 5 -2.38 -13.51 -2.05
C ALA A 5 -0.98 -12.90 -2.05
N ALA A 6 -0.37 -12.70 -3.23
CA ALA A 6 0.91 -12.03 -3.35
C ALA A 6 0.85 -10.57 -2.87
N ALA A 7 -0.18 -9.81 -3.26
CA ALA A 7 -0.39 -8.44 -2.79
C ALA A 7 -0.55 -8.38 -1.26
N ILE A 8 -1.36 -9.27 -0.67
CA ILE A 8 -1.53 -9.38 0.78
C ILE A 8 -0.18 -9.69 1.45
N SER A 9 0.55 -10.69 0.97
CA SER A 9 1.84 -11.10 1.53
C SER A 9 2.86 -9.95 1.50
N LEU A 10 2.92 -9.18 0.41
CA LEU A 10 3.81 -8.02 0.30
C LEU A 10 3.43 -6.90 1.28
N LEU A 11 2.13 -6.63 1.46
CA LEU A 11 1.66 -5.65 2.44
C LEU A 11 1.96 -6.10 3.87
N PHE A 12 1.75 -7.37 4.20
CA PHE A 12 2.14 -7.95 5.49
C PHE A 12 3.65 -7.84 5.72
N TYR A 13 4.43 -8.21 4.71
CA TYR A 13 5.89 -8.13 4.77
C TYR A 13 6.36 -6.68 5.02
N ALA A 14 5.86 -5.72 4.26
CA ALA A 14 6.31 -4.33 4.39
C ALA A 14 5.80 -3.67 5.68
N LEU A 15 4.51 -3.81 5.99
CA LEU A 15 3.86 -3.04 7.06
C LEU A 15 3.99 -3.68 8.44
N LEU A 16 4.01 -5.01 8.52
CA LEU A 16 4.09 -5.72 9.80
C LEU A 16 5.48 -6.30 10.02
N TRP A 17 5.99 -7.10 9.09
CA TRP A 17 7.29 -7.77 9.27
C TRP A 17 8.46 -6.80 9.28
N LYS A 18 8.47 -5.84 8.35
CA LYS A 18 9.45 -4.74 8.30
C LYS A 18 9.02 -3.51 9.11
N ALA A 19 7.99 -3.65 9.95
CA ALA A 19 7.46 -2.59 10.82
C ALA A 19 7.10 -1.27 10.08
N GLY A 20 6.80 -1.35 8.78
CA GLY A 20 6.54 -0.18 7.95
C GLY A 20 7.78 0.68 7.69
N ASN A 21 8.98 0.13 7.84
CA ASN A 21 10.23 0.80 7.50
C ASN A 21 10.40 0.80 5.98
N LEU A 22 10.49 2.00 5.39
CA LEU A 22 10.87 2.20 4.00
C LEU A 22 12.39 2.20 3.85
N THR A 23 13.10 2.51 4.93
CA THR A 23 14.56 2.53 4.98
C THR A 23 15.02 1.92 6.30
N ASP A 24 15.94 0.97 6.26
CA ASP A 24 16.52 0.26 7.40
C ASP A 24 18.05 0.12 7.23
N LEU A 25 18.69 1.25 6.98
CA LEU A 25 20.15 1.37 6.89
C LEU A 25 20.74 1.60 8.29
N PRO A 26 22.00 1.20 8.53
CA PRO A 26 22.68 1.38 9.83
C PRO A 26 22.82 2.86 10.24
N ASN A 27 22.72 3.78 9.27
CA ASN A 27 22.82 5.22 9.50
C ASN A 27 21.48 5.94 9.30
N LEU A 28 20.43 5.24 8.88
CA LEU A 28 19.13 5.84 8.58
C LEU A 28 18.01 4.80 8.65
N ARG A 29 17.08 4.99 9.60
CA ARG A 29 15.86 4.19 9.67
C ARG A 29 14.65 5.09 9.59
N VAL A 30 13.89 4.98 8.50
CA VAL A 30 12.69 5.81 8.25
C VAL A 30 11.54 4.90 7.87
N GLY A 31 10.44 5.02 8.62
CA GLY A 31 9.24 4.22 8.45
C GLY A 31 8.02 4.93 9.02
N PHE A 32 6.86 4.32 8.86
CA PHE A 32 5.61 4.90 9.35
C PHE A 32 5.64 5.16 10.86
N TYR A 33 6.29 4.29 11.63
CA TYR A 33 6.39 4.41 13.10
C TYR A 33 7.79 4.76 13.60
N ASN A 34 8.83 4.44 12.84
CA ASN A 34 10.22 4.60 13.27
C ASN A 34 10.92 5.70 12.48
N PHE A 35 11.47 6.67 13.18
CA PHE A 35 12.27 7.75 12.57
C PHE A 35 13.57 7.90 13.34
N CYS A 36 14.59 7.16 12.94
CA CYS A 36 15.91 7.20 13.53
C CYS A 36 16.91 7.75 12.52
N LEU A 37 17.48 8.90 12.86
CA LEU A 37 18.47 9.61 12.06
C LEU A 37 19.83 9.46 12.74
N TRP A 38 20.90 9.42 11.95
CA TRP A 38 22.25 9.44 12.49
C TRP A 38 22.51 10.77 13.23
N ASP A 39 22.92 10.68 14.49
CA ASP A 39 23.31 11.83 15.31
C ASP A 39 24.83 11.88 15.41
N GLN A 40 25.44 12.91 14.81
CA GLN A 40 26.89 13.12 14.86
C GLN A 40 27.38 13.39 16.28
N GLY A 41 26.54 13.92 17.17
CA GLY A 41 26.91 14.23 18.55
C GLY A 41 27.06 12.99 19.43
N THR A 42 26.30 11.93 19.17
CA THR A 42 26.36 10.67 19.93
C THR A 42 27.03 9.53 19.18
N GLY A 43 27.37 9.73 17.90
CA GLY A 43 27.93 8.70 17.03
C GLY A 43 27.01 7.49 16.86
N SER A 44 25.70 7.70 16.97
CA SER A 44 24.69 6.63 17.00
C SER A 44 23.36 7.06 16.37
N LEU A 45 22.54 6.08 16.00
CA LEU A 45 21.16 6.30 15.54
C LEU A 45 20.31 6.84 16.70
N ARG A 46 19.73 8.02 16.52
CA ARG A 46 18.79 8.60 17.48
C ARG A 46 17.38 8.62 16.90
N CYS A 47 16.49 7.88 17.56
CA CYS A 47 15.08 7.85 17.20
C CYS A 47 14.37 9.10 17.73
N ARG A 48 13.80 9.87 16.81
CA ARG A 48 13.07 11.11 17.07
C ARG A 48 11.61 10.78 17.30
N GLN A 49 10.98 11.49 18.23
CA GLN A 49 9.52 11.47 18.45
C GLN A 49 8.95 12.88 18.35
N PHE A 50 7.63 13.02 18.37
CA PHE A 50 7.01 14.34 18.47
C PHE A 50 7.37 14.98 19.81
N PRO A 51 7.76 16.27 19.86
CA PRO A 51 7.62 17.30 18.82
C PRO A 51 8.80 17.45 17.84
N GLU A 52 9.93 16.75 18.06
CA GLU A 52 11.15 16.92 17.25
C GLU A 52 10.94 16.58 15.76
N LEU A 53 10.12 15.57 15.46
CA LEU A 53 9.70 15.22 14.10
C LEU A 53 8.97 16.36 13.37
N GLU A 54 8.16 17.12 14.10
CA GLU A 54 7.37 18.21 13.56
C GLU A 54 8.27 19.42 13.27
N ALA A 55 9.25 19.68 14.13
CA ALA A 55 10.32 20.65 13.85
C ALA A 55 11.16 20.25 12.63
N LEU A 56 11.28 18.95 12.36
CA LEU A 56 11.91 18.42 11.13
C LEU A 56 10.96 18.44 9.92
N GLY A 57 9.77 19.02 10.00
CA GLY A 57 8.84 19.16 8.88
C GLY A 57 8.00 17.92 8.59
N VAL A 58 7.91 16.97 9.52
CA VAL A 58 6.97 15.84 9.43
C VAL A 58 5.74 16.17 10.29
N PRO A 59 4.61 16.61 9.69
CA PRO A 59 3.44 16.99 10.45
C PRO A 59 2.79 15.77 11.11
N ARG A 60 2.35 15.91 12.36
CA ARG A 60 1.76 14.80 13.12
C ARG A 60 0.51 14.23 12.45
N VAL A 61 -0.37 15.12 11.99
CA VAL A 61 -1.61 14.75 11.29
C VAL A 61 -1.30 14.10 9.94
N GLY A 62 -0.34 14.64 9.19
CA GLY A 62 0.05 14.07 7.90
C GLY A 62 0.62 12.65 8.04
N LEU A 63 1.43 12.40 9.07
CA LEU A 63 1.94 11.06 9.37
C LEU A 63 0.83 10.10 9.82
N ALA A 64 -0.15 10.59 10.60
CA ALA A 64 -1.31 9.79 10.98
C ALA A 64 -2.16 9.40 9.77
N LEU A 65 -2.38 10.33 8.82
CA LEU A 65 -3.08 10.05 7.56
C LEU A 65 -2.30 9.08 6.67
N ALA A 66 -0.98 9.21 6.62
CA ALA A 66 -0.13 8.28 5.89
C ALA A 66 -0.25 6.85 6.44
N ARG A 67 -0.26 6.70 7.78
CA ARG A 67 -0.51 5.42 8.45
C ARG A 67 -1.90 4.87 8.16
N LEU A 68 -2.93 5.72 8.28
CA LEU A 68 -4.30 5.35 7.97
C LEU A 68 -4.42 4.83 6.53
N GLY A 69 -3.78 5.50 5.57
CA GLY A 69 -3.75 5.08 4.17
C GLY A 69 -3.06 3.73 3.98
N ALA A 70 -1.81 3.61 4.45
CA ALA A 70 -1.03 2.38 4.23
C ALA A 70 -1.64 1.15 4.94
N TYR A 71 -2.00 1.28 6.22
CA TYR A 71 -2.59 0.16 6.98
C TYR A 71 -4.06 -0.07 6.65
N GLY A 72 -4.81 0.98 6.32
CA GLY A 72 -6.18 0.86 5.82
C GLY A 72 -6.21 0.08 4.51
N ALA A 73 -5.26 0.32 3.61
CA ALA A 73 -5.15 -0.45 2.37
C ALA A 73 -4.95 -1.94 2.62
N LEU A 74 -4.14 -2.33 3.62
CA LEU A 74 -3.99 -3.72 4.02
C LEU A 74 -5.32 -4.34 4.46
N VAL A 75 -6.08 -3.65 5.31
CA VAL A 75 -7.39 -4.11 5.78
C VAL A 75 -8.34 -4.34 4.60
N PHE A 76 -8.48 -3.36 3.70
CA PHE A 76 -9.35 -3.53 2.53
C PHE A 76 -8.88 -4.65 1.60
N THR A 77 -7.56 -4.80 1.41
CA THR A 77 -6.99 -5.88 0.58
C THR A 77 -7.30 -7.26 1.15
N LEU A 78 -7.36 -7.42 2.48
CA LEU A 78 -7.75 -8.68 3.14
C LEU A 78 -9.19 -9.09 2.85
N PHE A 79 -10.08 -8.13 2.59
CA PHE A 79 -11.48 -8.41 2.22
C PHE A 79 -11.68 -8.69 0.74
N VAL A 80 -10.68 -8.51 -0.13
CA VAL A 80 -10.79 -8.74 -1.59
C VAL A 80 -10.96 -10.22 -1.99
N PRO A 81 -10.28 -11.21 -1.38
CA PRO A 81 -10.36 -12.61 -1.83
C PRO A 81 -11.76 -13.22 -1.80
N LEU A 82 -12.55 -12.91 -0.77
CA LEU A 82 -13.89 -13.47 -0.58
C LEU A 82 -14.89 -13.05 -1.69
N PRO A 83 -15.14 -11.75 -1.93
CA PRO A 83 -16.04 -11.32 -3.00
C PRO A 83 -15.50 -11.68 -4.39
N LEU A 84 -14.18 -11.67 -4.61
CA LEU A 84 -13.62 -12.18 -5.87
C LEU A 84 -13.94 -13.66 -6.10
N PHE A 85 -13.78 -14.48 -5.06
CA PHE A 85 -14.08 -15.91 -5.16
C PHE A 85 -15.58 -16.15 -5.39
N LEU A 86 -16.43 -15.47 -4.64
CA LEU A 86 -17.89 -15.58 -4.77
C LEU A 86 -18.38 -15.09 -6.14
N ALA A 87 -17.87 -13.96 -6.62
CA ALA A 87 -18.23 -13.43 -7.93
C ALA A 87 -17.77 -14.35 -9.07
N TRP A 88 -16.60 -14.99 -8.93
CA TRP A 88 -16.14 -15.97 -9.91
C TRP A 88 -16.97 -17.25 -9.93
N CYS A 89 -17.30 -17.80 -8.76
CA CYS A 89 -18.05 -19.05 -8.66
C CYS A 89 -19.54 -18.90 -8.99
N ASN A 90 -20.14 -17.77 -8.60
CA ASN A 90 -21.60 -17.59 -8.64
C ASN A 90 -22.07 -16.52 -9.64
N SER A 91 -21.14 -15.88 -10.39
CA SER A 91 -21.43 -14.77 -11.31
C SER A 91 -22.31 -13.68 -10.69
N SER A 92 -22.07 -13.38 -9.40
CA SER A 92 -22.85 -12.38 -8.67
C SER A 92 -22.32 -10.97 -8.96
N ASP A 93 -23.11 -10.16 -9.66
CA ASP A 93 -22.79 -8.76 -9.95
C ASP A 93 -22.55 -7.92 -8.69
N GLY A 94 -23.27 -8.23 -7.60
CA GLY A 94 -23.10 -7.55 -6.31
C GLY A 94 -21.72 -7.81 -5.71
N GLU A 95 -21.30 -9.07 -5.68
CA GLU A 95 -19.97 -9.47 -5.18
C GLU A 95 -18.86 -8.91 -6.07
N TRP A 96 -19.10 -8.86 -7.38
CA TRP A 96 -18.15 -8.26 -8.31
C TRP A 96 -17.94 -6.77 -8.03
N ARG A 97 -19.03 -6.01 -7.82
CA ARG A 97 -18.97 -4.59 -7.45
C ARG A 97 -18.28 -4.37 -6.11
N LEU A 98 -18.52 -5.25 -5.13
CA LEU A 98 -17.82 -5.20 -3.85
C LEU A 98 -16.31 -5.43 -4.01
N ALA A 99 -15.90 -6.42 -4.82
CA ALA A 99 -14.50 -6.68 -5.11
C ALA A 99 -13.81 -5.47 -5.77
N VAL A 100 -14.47 -4.86 -6.77
CA VAL A 100 -13.98 -3.62 -7.41
C VAL A 100 -13.88 -2.47 -6.39
N GLY A 101 -14.88 -2.31 -5.52
CA GLY A 101 -14.87 -1.30 -4.46
C GLY A 101 -13.70 -1.46 -3.49
N PHE A 102 -13.45 -2.67 -2.99
CA PHE A 102 -12.31 -2.94 -2.11
C PHE A 102 -10.96 -2.76 -2.81
N LEU A 103 -10.84 -3.16 -4.08
CA LEU A 103 -9.62 -2.94 -4.87
C LEU A 103 -9.36 -1.45 -5.12
N ALA A 104 -10.40 -0.67 -5.44
CA ALA A 104 -10.27 0.77 -5.64
C ALA A 104 -9.88 1.49 -4.34
N MET A 105 -10.53 1.15 -3.22
CA MET A 105 -10.22 1.73 -1.91
C MET A 105 -8.81 1.37 -1.44
N SER A 106 -8.41 0.10 -1.56
CA SER A 106 -7.06 -0.32 -1.18
C SER A 106 -5.97 0.36 -2.02
N SER A 107 -6.15 0.44 -3.34
CA SER A 107 -5.19 1.08 -4.25
C SER A 107 -5.05 2.58 -4.01
N THR A 108 -6.16 3.28 -3.78
CA THR A 108 -6.17 4.73 -3.50
C THR A 108 -5.58 5.05 -2.12
N LEU A 109 -5.93 4.27 -1.10
CA LEU A 109 -5.39 4.43 0.26
C LEU A 109 -3.89 4.15 0.32
N LEU A 110 -3.40 3.11 -0.37
CA LEU A 110 -1.97 2.79 -0.40
C LEU A 110 -1.18 3.86 -1.16
N ALA A 111 -1.64 4.26 -2.35
CA ALA A 111 -1.02 5.34 -3.12
C ALA A 111 -1.02 6.66 -2.34
N GLY A 112 -2.15 7.02 -1.73
CA GLY A 112 -2.29 8.25 -0.94
C GLY A 112 -1.42 8.21 0.31
N GLY A 113 -1.46 7.11 1.07
CA GLY A 113 -0.68 6.96 2.29
C GLY A 113 0.83 6.96 2.05
N LEU A 114 1.28 6.21 1.03
CA LEU A 114 2.68 6.16 0.63
C LEU A 114 3.12 7.50 0.03
N GLY A 115 2.30 8.11 -0.82
CA GLY A 115 2.57 9.42 -1.44
C GLY A 115 2.74 10.50 -0.38
N LEU A 116 1.80 10.61 0.57
CA LEU A 116 1.92 11.52 1.70
C LEU A 116 3.21 11.28 2.50
N PHE A 117 3.49 10.02 2.86
CA PHE A 117 4.71 9.68 3.59
C PHE A 117 5.98 10.12 2.85
N LEU A 118 6.04 9.85 1.54
CA LEU A 118 7.18 10.23 0.70
C LEU A 118 7.31 11.74 0.60
N THR A 119 6.22 12.51 0.48
CA THR A 119 6.31 13.98 0.44
C THR A 119 6.96 14.56 1.69
N TYR A 120 6.67 14.01 2.88
CA TYR A 120 7.27 14.47 4.14
C TYR A 120 8.71 13.98 4.36
N THR A 121 9.06 12.82 3.81
CA THR A 121 10.34 12.15 4.08
C THR A 121 11.32 12.21 2.91
N TRP A 122 10.94 12.85 1.79
CA TRP A 122 11.68 12.89 0.54
C TRP A 122 13.16 13.29 0.69
N LYS A 123 13.42 14.26 1.58
CA LYS A 123 14.78 14.77 1.86
C LYS A 123 15.72 13.72 2.43
N TRP A 124 15.20 12.66 3.06
CA TRP A 124 15.98 11.56 3.63
C TRP A 124 15.95 10.31 2.74
N VAL A 125 14.83 10.07 2.05
CA VAL A 125 14.57 8.81 1.33
C VAL A 125 15.15 8.79 -0.10
N ARG A 126 15.74 9.90 -0.58
CA ARG A 126 16.29 10.04 -1.95
C ARG A 126 17.27 8.94 -2.38
N LEU A 127 17.99 8.33 -1.44
CA LEU A 127 18.98 7.26 -1.66
C LEU A 127 18.44 5.85 -1.36
N SER A 128 17.19 5.76 -0.90
CA SER A 128 16.60 4.55 -0.30
C SER A 128 15.45 3.96 -1.11
N LEU A 129 15.27 4.40 -2.36
CA LEU A 129 14.25 3.89 -3.28
C LEU A 129 14.43 2.40 -3.64
N LEU A 130 15.58 1.79 -3.32
CA LEU A 130 15.85 0.37 -3.59
C LEU A 130 15.67 -0.53 -2.36
N GLU A 131 15.23 0.01 -1.22
CA GLU A 131 15.06 -0.80 -0.03
C GLU A 131 13.91 -1.82 -0.17
N PRO A 132 14.06 -3.02 0.42
CA PRO A 132 13.08 -4.09 0.30
C PRO A 132 11.66 -3.69 0.75
N GLY A 133 11.55 -2.85 1.78
CA GLY A 133 10.27 -2.35 2.27
C GLY A 133 9.57 -1.44 1.25
N PHE A 134 10.30 -0.52 0.62
CA PHE A 134 9.76 0.35 -0.41
C PHE A 134 9.38 -0.42 -1.68
N LEU A 135 10.25 -1.34 -2.13
CA LEU A 135 9.97 -2.20 -3.29
C LEU A 135 8.75 -3.09 -3.05
N ALA A 136 8.59 -3.63 -1.84
CA ALA A 136 7.41 -4.42 -1.49
C ALA A 136 6.11 -3.59 -1.54
N LEU A 137 6.11 -2.35 -1.05
CA LEU A 137 4.94 -1.48 -1.14
C LEU A 137 4.65 -1.04 -2.58
N GLY A 138 5.68 -0.71 -3.36
CA GLY A 138 5.53 -0.35 -4.78
C GLY A 138 5.00 -1.52 -5.62
N THR A 139 5.51 -2.73 -5.39
CA THR A 139 5.02 -3.94 -6.07
C THR A 139 3.60 -4.29 -5.62
N ALA A 140 3.27 -4.18 -4.32
CA ALA A 140 1.90 -4.34 -3.84
C ALA A 140 0.94 -3.36 -4.52
N GLN A 141 1.31 -2.08 -4.64
CA GLN A 141 0.52 -1.08 -5.34
C GLN A 141 0.31 -1.46 -6.81
N ALA A 142 1.36 -1.88 -7.51
CA ALA A 142 1.24 -2.31 -8.91
C ALA A 142 0.30 -3.51 -9.06
N LEU A 143 0.40 -4.51 -8.17
CA LEU A 143 -0.49 -5.68 -8.19
C LEU A 143 -1.95 -5.31 -7.90
N LEU A 144 -2.20 -4.39 -6.96
CA LEU A 144 -3.56 -3.88 -6.69
C LEU A 144 -4.16 -3.18 -7.92
N VAL A 145 -3.37 -2.36 -8.62
CA VAL A 145 -3.81 -1.70 -9.86
C VAL A 145 -4.08 -2.73 -10.96
N VAL A 146 -3.20 -3.72 -11.14
CA VAL A 146 -3.41 -4.80 -12.12
C VAL A 146 -4.68 -5.60 -11.81
N LEU A 147 -4.91 -5.93 -10.53
CA LEU A 147 -6.14 -6.60 -10.09
C LEU A 147 -7.37 -5.75 -10.35
N LEU A 148 -7.31 -4.44 -10.08
CA LEU A 148 -8.40 -3.52 -10.35
C LEU A 148 -8.71 -3.45 -11.85
N MET A 149 -7.69 -3.29 -12.70
CA MET A 149 -7.88 -3.25 -14.15
C MET A 149 -8.41 -4.57 -14.70
N ALA A 150 -7.90 -5.70 -14.23
CA ALA A 150 -8.42 -7.01 -14.59
C ALA A 150 -9.90 -7.13 -14.20
N THR A 151 -10.25 -6.76 -12.97
CA THR A 151 -11.63 -6.87 -12.49
C THR A 151 -12.60 -5.91 -13.18
N ILE A 152 -12.13 -4.79 -13.74
CA ILE A 152 -12.99 -3.91 -14.54
C ILE A 152 -13.13 -4.44 -15.97
N LEU A 153 -12.05 -4.94 -16.58
CA LEU A 153 -12.03 -5.30 -18.01
C LEU A 153 -12.60 -6.68 -18.32
N PHE A 154 -12.43 -7.67 -17.44
CA PHE A 154 -12.88 -9.05 -17.71
C PHE A 154 -14.42 -9.22 -17.81
N PRO A 155 -15.26 -8.60 -16.95
CA PRO A 155 -16.71 -8.68 -17.08
C PRO A 155 -17.23 -7.97 -18.31
N GLN A 156 -16.70 -6.77 -18.59
CA GLN A 156 -17.08 -5.99 -19.78
C GLN A 156 -16.88 -6.82 -21.04
N ARG A 157 -15.79 -7.58 -21.12
CA ARG A 157 -15.50 -8.44 -22.28
C ARG A 157 -16.43 -9.64 -22.42
N ALA A 158 -17.03 -10.11 -21.32
CA ALA A 158 -18.01 -11.19 -21.34
C ALA A 158 -19.41 -10.68 -21.72
N GLU A 159 -19.81 -9.50 -21.21
CA GLU A 159 -21.04 -8.83 -21.62
C GLU A 159 -21.03 -8.39 -23.09
N ASP A 160 -19.92 -7.86 -23.59
CA ASP A 160 -19.82 -7.42 -24.99
C ASP A 160 -19.90 -8.59 -25.96
N LYS A 161 -19.30 -9.74 -25.59
CA LYS A 161 -19.45 -10.99 -26.35
C LYS A 161 -20.89 -11.54 -26.31
N SER A 162 -21.54 -11.55 -25.15
CA SER A 162 -22.91 -12.07 -25.07
C SER A 162 -23.91 -11.20 -25.85
N LYS A 163 -23.66 -9.89 -25.96
CA LYS A 163 -24.45 -9.00 -26.83
C LYS A 163 -24.19 -9.25 -28.31
N LEU A 164 -22.97 -9.59 -28.69
CA LEU A 164 -22.59 -9.88 -30.07
C LEU A 164 -23.15 -11.24 -30.56
N ASP A 165 -23.25 -12.23 -29.67
CA ASP A 165 -23.78 -13.57 -29.98
C ASP A 165 -25.34 -13.64 -30.01
N ASN A 166 -26.03 -12.58 -29.55
CA ASN A 166 -27.49 -12.49 -29.54
C ASN A 166 -28.07 -11.74 -30.77
N TYR A 167 -27.25 -11.47 -31.79
CA TYR A 167 -27.63 -10.80 -33.04
C TYR A 167 -27.31 -11.69 -34.25
#